data_AF-A0A353X8J3-F1
#
_entry.id   AF-A0A353X8J3-F1
#
_cell.length_a   1.000
_cell.length_b   1.000
_cell.length_c   1.000
_cell.angle_alpha   90.00
_cell.angle_beta   90.00
_cell.angle_gamma   90.00
#
_symmetry.space_group_name_H-M   'P 1'
#
loop_
_entity.id
_entity.type
_entity.pdbx_description
1 polymer ?
#
loop_
_entity_poly.entity_id
_entity_poly.type
_entity_poly.pdbx_seq_one_letter_code
_entity_poly.pdbx_strand_id
1 'polypeptide(L)'
;MTDTPKASPAMREQLLDFLPNALETALTAYTVFADKVPMDPESPGLFKAHYDALRVAVAHMELLTKLAAWADLPDPADEKKAQHAHLAVLMARSHVEMDGFNKRWGALEEEDPPDA
;
A
#
# COMPACT_ATOMS: atom_id res chain seq x y z
N MET A 1 27.88 -7.42 -4.73
CA MET A 1 26.40 -7.39 -4.76
C MET A 1 25.92 -8.65 -4.09
N THR A 2 25.26 -8.53 -2.94
CA THR A 2 24.60 -9.66 -2.27
C THR A 2 23.26 -9.86 -2.94
N ASP A 3 23.07 -10.98 -3.64
CA ASP A 3 21.75 -11.42 -4.05
C ASP A 3 20.90 -11.56 -2.78
N THR A 4 19.84 -10.75 -2.68
CA THR A 4 18.88 -10.93 -1.59
C THR A 4 18.19 -12.27 -1.83
N PRO A 5 18.27 -13.23 -0.89
CA PRO A 5 17.64 -14.51 -1.09
C PRO A 5 16.13 -14.32 -1.30
N LYS A 6 15.61 -14.94 -2.34
CA LYS A 6 14.18 -14.98 -2.63
C LYS A 6 13.44 -15.78 -1.57
N ALA A 7 12.13 -15.53 -1.44
CA ALA A 7 11.28 -16.28 -0.53
C ALA A 7 11.34 -17.79 -0.83
N SER A 8 11.45 -18.61 0.22
CA SER A 8 11.33 -20.06 0.09
C SER A 8 9.89 -20.45 -0.30
N PRO A 9 9.63 -21.64 -0.84
CA PRO A 9 8.28 -22.09 -1.18
C PRO A 9 7.29 -22.00 0.00
N ALA A 10 7.73 -22.40 1.21
CA ALA A 10 6.91 -22.31 2.41
C ALA A 10 6.58 -20.85 2.80
N MET A 11 7.54 -19.93 2.62
CA MET A 11 7.30 -18.50 2.86
C MET A 11 6.34 -17.92 1.82
N ARG A 12 6.46 -18.31 0.54
CA ARG A 12 5.53 -17.88 -0.52
C ARG A 12 4.10 -18.32 -0.21
N GLU A 13 3.91 -19.53 0.29
CA GLU A 13 2.60 -20.01 0.71
C GLU A 13 2.02 -19.19 1.86
N GLN A 14 2.83 -18.94 2.92
CA GLN A 14 2.41 -18.09 4.04
C GLN A 14 2.07 -16.66 3.60
N LEU A 15 2.85 -16.11 2.67
CA LEU A 15 2.60 -14.78 2.12
C LEU A 15 1.36 -14.75 1.23
N LEU A 16 1.09 -15.80 0.46
CA LEU A 16 -0.11 -15.91 -0.36
C LEU A 16 -1.38 -15.96 0.51
N ASP A 17 -1.31 -16.58 1.69
CA ASP A 17 -2.41 -16.58 2.67
C ASP A 17 -2.53 -15.25 3.42
N PHE A 18 -1.41 -14.56 3.69
CA PHE A 18 -1.37 -13.34 4.49
C PHE A 18 -1.66 -12.06 3.68
N LEU A 19 -0.98 -11.88 2.54
CA LEU A 19 -0.94 -10.63 1.78
C LEU A 19 -2.32 -10.12 1.34
N PRO A 20 -3.27 -10.97 0.90
CA PRO A 20 -4.57 -10.48 0.48
C PRO A 20 -5.31 -9.72 1.59
N ASN A 21 -5.40 -10.31 2.78
CA ASN A 21 -6.07 -9.67 3.91
C ASN A 21 -5.33 -8.40 4.40
N ALA A 22 -4.00 -8.42 4.37
CA ALA A 22 -3.19 -7.26 4.72
C ALA A 22 -3.41 -6.08 3.75
N LEU A 23 -3.45 -6.36 2.44
CA LEU A 23 -3.71 -5.36 1.41
C LEU A 23 -5.15 -4.82 1.49
N GLU A 24 -6.13 -5.68 1.72
CA GLU A 24 -7.52 -5.25 1.95
C GLU A 24 -7.64 -4.32 3.15
N THR A 25 -6.93 -4.62 4.24
CA THR A 25 -6.90 -3.78 5.43
C THR A 25 -6.29 -2.41 5.13
N ALA A 26 -5.15 -2.37 4.44
CA ALA A 26 -4.49 -1.12 4.06
C ALA A 26 -5.37 -0.27 3.11
N LEU A 27 -5.97 -0.90 2.10
CA LEU A 27 -6.91 -0.27 1.18
C LEU A 27 -8.14 0.29 1.91
N THR A 28 -8.72 -0.49 2.81
CA THR A 28 -9.87 -0.05 3.60
C THR A 28 -9.52 1.16 4.45
N ALA A 29 -8.38 1.12 5.15
CA ALA A 29 -7.89 2.25 5.93
C ALA A 29 -7.76 3.50 5.06
N TYR A 30 -7.12 3.39 3.90
CA TYR A 30 -7.00 4.49 2.96
C TYR A 30 -8.36 5.03 2.51
N THR A 31 -9.27 4.18 2.04
CA THR A 31 -10.59 4.62 1.57
C THR A 31 -11.39 5.34 2.67
N VAL A 32 -11.31 4.86 3.91
CA VAL A 32 -12.01 5.46 5.05
C VAL A 32 -11.54 6.89 5.31
N PHE A 33 -10.24 7.18 5.13
CA PHE A 33 -9.71 8.52 5.33
C PHE A 33 -9.84 9.39 4.07
N ALA A 34 -9.72 8.80 2.88
CA ALA A 34 -9.76 9.52 1.61
C ALA A 34 -11.15 10.12 1.36
N ASP A 35 -12.22 9.39 1.72
CA ASP A 35 -13.61 9.85 1.61
C ASP A 35 -13.99 10.91 2.66
N LYS A 36 -13.21 11.00 3.74
CA LYS A 36 -13.53 11.81 4.92
C LYS A 36 -12.67 13.04 5.10
N VAL A 37 -11.74 13.34 4.18
CA VAL A 37 -10.83 14.49 4.33
C VAL A 37 -11.64 15.76 4.56
N PRO A 38 -11.62 16.32 5.79
CA PRO A 38 -12.34 17.55 6.07
C PRO A 38 -11.58 18.66 5.36
N MET A 39 -12.16 19.22 4.29
CA MET A 39 -11.71 20.51 3.74
C MET A 39 -12.25 21.65 4.60
N ASP A 40 -12.04 21.56 5.92
CA ASP A 40 -12.35 22.67 6.82
C ASP A 40 -11.08 23.50 7.04
N PRO A 41 -10.94 24.66 6.35
CA PRO A 41 -9.79 25.54 6.52
C PRO A 41 -9.68 26.12 7.94
N GLU A 42 -10.73 26.04 8.77
CA GLU A 42 -10.71 26.52 10.16
C GLU A 42 -10.06 25.51 11.12
N SER A 43 -9.79 24.28 10.67
CA SER A 43 -9.27 23.18 11.50
C SER A 43 -8.01 22.51 10.91
N PRO A 44 -6.87 23.23 10.77
CA PRO A 44 -5.64 22.70 10.15
C PRO A 44 -5.08 21.44 10.85
N GLY A 45 -5.32 21.28 12.16
CA GLY A 45 -4.93 20.07 12.89
C GLY A 45 -5.68 18.81 12.45
N LEU A 46 -6.94 18.95 12.01
CA LEU A 46 -7.72 17.81 11.48
C LEU A 46 -7.21 17.39 10.11
N PHE A 47 -6.84 18.35 9.25
CA PHE A 47 -6.23 18.04 7.96
C PHE A 47 -4.93 17.26 8.12
N LYS A 48 -4.01 17.73 8.97
CA LYS A 48 -2.73 17.04 9.20
C LYS A 48 -2.92 15.61 9.69
N ALA A 49 -3.82 15.39 10.65
CA ALA A 49 -4.09 14.05 11.18
C ALA A 49 -4.66 13.10 10.09
N HIS A 50 -5.55 13.60 9.22
CA HIS A 50 -6.08 12.82 8.10
C HIS A 50 -5.00 12.53 7.04
N TYR A 51 -4.20 13.54 6.71
CA TYR A 51 -3.08 13.39 5.78
C TYR A 51 -2.07 12.35 6.27
N ASP A 52 -1.66 12.43 7.54
CA ASP A 52 -0.75 11.46 8.16
C ASP A 52 -1.34 10.03 8.12
N ALA A 53 -2.64 9.87 8.38
CA ALA A 53 -3.32 8.58 8.31
C ALA A 53 -3.33 8.00 6.88
N LEU A 54 -3.59 8.85 5.87
CA LEU A 54 -3.52 8.46 4.47
C LEU A 54 -2.11 8.04 4.06
N ARG A 55 -1.10 8.83 4.46
CA ARG A 55 0.31 8.55 4.19
C ARG A 55 0.75 7.22 4.78
N VAL A 56 0.33 6.92 6.01
CA VAL A 56 0.60 5.63 6.66
C VAL A 56 -0.08 4.47 5.92
N ALA A 57 -1.32 4.64 5.47
CA ALA A 57 -2.00 3.60 4.69
C ALA A 57 -1.30 3.33 3.35
N VAL A 58 -0.86 4.38 2.65
CA VAL A 58 -0.08 4.29 1.41
C VAL A 58 1.27 3.59 1.64
N ALA A 59 2.00 3.94 2.70
CA ALA A 59 3.26 3.28 3.05
C ALA A 59 3.07 1.77 3.31
N HIS A 60 1.96 1.36 3.93
CA HIS A 60 1.64 -0.06 4.09
C HIS A 60 1.36 -0.76 2.75
N MET A 61 0.59 -0.13 1.86
CA MET A 61 0.36 -0.69 0.51
C MET A 61 1.67 -0.87 -0.26
N GLU A 62 2.56 0.12 -0.20
CA GLU A 62 3.86 0.06 -0.87
C GLU A 62 4.73 -1.07 -0.30
N LEU A 63 4.79 -1.20 1.03
CA LEU A 63 5.53 -2.29 1.68
C LEU A 63 4.99 -3.66 1.27
N LEU A 64 3.66 -3.85 1.32
CA LEU A 64 3.02 -5.13 1.02
C LEU A 64 3.15 -5.52 -0.46
N THR A 65 3.03 -4.56 -1.39
CA THR A 65 3.22 -4.81 -2.82
C THR A 65 4.68 -5.13 -3.15
N LYS A 66 5.64 -4.46 -2.51
CA LYS A 66 7.07 -4.80 -2.60
C LYS A 66 7.38 -6.18 -2.00
N LEU A 67 6.75 -6.55 -0.89
CA LEU A 67 6.90 -7.87 -0.28
C LEU A 67 6.37 -8.98 -1.19
N ALA A 68 5.21 -8.76 -1.83
CA ALA A 68 4.65 -9.66 -2.83
C ALA A 68 5.62 -9.84 -4.00
N ALA A 69 6.16 -8.74 -4.56
CA ALA A 69 7.13 -8.78 -5.65
C ALA A 69 8.45 -9.46 -5.25
N TRP A 70 8.93 -9.24 -4.02
CA TRP A 70 10.10 -9.93 -3.49
C TRP A 70 9.89 -11.45 -3.44
N ALA A 71 8.69 -11.89 -3.09
CA ALA A 71 8.29 -13.30 -3.05
C ALA A 71 7.90 -13.90 -4.42
N ASP A 72 7.97 -13.12 -5.50
CA ASP A 72 7.45 -13.46 -6.84
C ASP A 72 5.98 -13.88 -6.82
N LEU A 73 5.17 -13.12 -6.07
CA LEU A 73 3.72 -13.25 -6.00
C LEU A 73 3.04 -12.04 -6.67
N PRO A 74 1.90 -12.25 -7.35
CA PRO A 74 1.26 -13.54 -7.64
C PRO A 74 2.04 -14.36 -8.68
N ASP A 75 2.04 -15.69 -8.53
CA ASP A 75 2.61 -16.63 -9.48
C ASP A 75 1.52 -17.15 -10.43
N PRO A 76 1.57 -16.84 -11.74
CA PRO A 76 0.57 -17.30 -12.69
C PRO A 76 0.65 -18.81 -13.00
N ALA A 77 1.76 -19.48 -12.65
CA ALA A 77 1.97 -20.90 -12.91
C ALA A 77 1.51 -21.81 -11.74
N ASP A 78 1.15 -21.24 -10.60
CA ASP A 78 0.73 -21.96 -9.40
C ASP A 78 -0.70 -22.51 -9.53
N GLU A 79 -0.99 -23.60 -8.81
CA GLU A 79 -2.30 -24.26 -8.79
C GLU A 79 -3.38 -23.42 -8.04
N LYS A 80 -2.97 -22.53 -7.12
CA LYS A 80 -3.85 -21.63 -6.35
C LYS A 80 -4.32 -20.41 -7.15
N LYS A 81 -4.70 -20.62 -8.43
CA LYS A 81 -5.03 -19.55 -9.40
C LYS A 81 -6.00 -18.49 -8.88
N ALA A 82 -7.01 -18.91 -8.10
CA ALA A 82 -8.00 -17.98 -7.54
C ALA A 82 -7.38 -17.01 -6.50
N GLN A 83 -6.53 -17.51 -5.59
CA GLN A 83 -5.85 -16.68 -4.60
C GLN A 83 -4.85 -15.75 -5.27
N HIS A 84 -4.10 -16.25 -6.26
CA HIS A 84 -3.20 -15.42 -7.05
C HIS A 84 -3.92 -14.33 -7.84
N ALA A 85 -5.06 -14.65 -8.46
CA ALA A 85 -5.88 -13.67 -9.15
C ALA A 85 -6.43 -12.60 -8.18
N HIS A 86 -6.86 -13.02 -6.99
CA HIS A 86 -7.33 -12.11 -5.94
C HIS A 86 -6.21 -11.16 -5.50
N LEU A 87 -5.03 -11.70 -5.19
CA LEU A 87 -3.85 -10.91 -4.85
C LEU A 87 -3.46 -9.94 -5.97
N ALA A 88 -3.51 -10.38 -7.24
CA ALA A 88 -3.23 -9.53 -8.39
C ALA A 88 -4.17 -8.31 -8.46
N VAL A 89 -5.47 -8.52 -8.23
CA VAL A 89 -6.48 -7.45 -8.20
C VAL A 89 -6.19 -6.45 -7.08
N LEU A 90 -5.86 -6.94 -5.87
CA LEU A 90 -5.54 -6.09 -4.72
C LEU A 90 -4.27 -5.26 -4.95
N MET A 91 -3.23 -5.86 -5.53
CA MET A 91 -2.00 -5.15 -5.88
C MET A 91 -2.26 -4.07 -6.93
N ALA A 92 -3.01 -4.40 -8.00
CA ALA A 92 -3.37 -3.42 -9.03
C ALA A 92 -4.16 -2.24 -8.46
N ARG A 93 -5.15 -2.52 -7.60
CA ARG A 93 -5.93 -1.48 -6.91
C ARG A 93 -5.03 -0.62 -6.01
N SER A 94 -4.11 -1.24 -5.28
CA SER A 94 -3.16 -0.53 -4.42
C SER A 94 -2.30 0.44 -5.24
N HIS A 95 -1.79 0.02 -6.40
CA HIS A 95 -1.04 0.91 -7.29
C HIS A 95 -1.86 2.11 -7.78
N VAL A 96 -3.13 1.90 -8.12
CA VAL A 96 -4.02 3.01 -8.51
C VAL A 96 -4.18 4.03 -7.38
N GLU A 97 -4.39 3.57 -6.14
CA GLU A 97 -4.56 4.47 -5.00
C GLU A 97 -3.26 5.18 -4.61
N MET A 98 -2.12 4.49 -4.62
CA MET A 98 -0.81 5.09 -4.37
C MET A 98 -0.48 6.17 -5.41
N ASP A 99 -0.73 5.90 -6.70
CA ASP A 99 -0.57 6.89 -7.77
C ASP A 99 -1.50 8.09 -7.58
N GLY A 100 -2.74 7.83 -7.17
CA GLY A 100 -3.72 8.87 -6.85
C GLY A 100 -3.27 9.76 -5.69
N PHE A 101 -2.75 9.16 -4.62
CA PHE A 101 -2.19 9.87 -3.49
C PHE A 101 -1.00 10.74 -3.91
N ASN A 102 -0.03 10.16 -4.61
CA ASN A 102 1.18 10.86 -5.05
C ASN A 102 0.84 12.04 -5.98
N LYS A 103 -0.13 11.87 -6.89
CA LYS A 103 -0.59 12.98 -7.76
C LYS A 103 -1.26 14.10 -6.98
N ARG A 104 -2.01 13.77 -5.92
CA ARG A 104 -2.77 14.75 -5.15
C ARG A 104 -1.94 15.45 -4.09
N TRP A 105 -0.98 14.75 -3.49
CA TRP A 105 -0.27 15.23 -2.31
C TRP A 105 1.25 15.04 -2.35
N GLY A 106 1.83 14.38 -3.36
CA GLY A 106 3.28 14.11 -3.41
C GLY A 106 4.14 15.38 -3.38
N ALA A 107 3.64 16.51 -3.89
CA ALA A 107 4.33 17.80 -3.80
C ALA A 107 4.48 18.30 -2.35
N LEU A 108 3.58 17.92 -1.44
CA LEU A 108 3.67 18.28 -0.02
C LEU A 108 4.78 17.50 0.71
N GLU A 109 5.27 16.40 0.13
CA GLU A 109 6.39 15.64 0.69
C GLU A 109 7.76 16.17 0.20
N GLU A 110 7.79 16.86 -0.95
CA GLU A 110 9.02 17.50 -1.47
C GLU A 110 9.31 18.85 -0.81
N GLU A 111 8.29 19.53 -0.29
CA GLU A 111 8.40 20.80 0.45
C GLU A 111 8.57 20.57 1.97
N ASP A 112 9.51 19.72 2.40
CA ASP A 112 9.95 19.75 3.80
C ASP A 112 10.66 21.11 4.02
N PRO A 113 10.10 22.04 4.83
CA PRO A 113 10.76 23.31 5.07
C PRO A 113 12.11 23.05 5.77
N PRO A 114 13.19 23.79 5.42
CA PRO A 114 14.47 23.63 6.10
C PRO A 114 14.25 23.83 7.60
N ASP A 115 14.72 22.86 8.39
CA ASP A 115 14.59 22.75 9.84
C ASP A 115 14.37 24.11 10.55
N ALA A 116 13.21 24.26 11.20
CA ALA A 116 12.86 25.42 12.01
C ALA A 116 13.54 25.41 13.39
#